data_AF-A0A944YUF0-F1
#
_entry.id   AF-A0A944YUF0-F1
#
_cell.length_a   1.000
_cell.length_b   1.000
_cell.length_c   1.000
_cell.angle_alpha   90.00
_cell.angle_beta   90.00
_cell.angle_gamma   90.00
#
_symmetry.space_group_name_H-M   'P 1'
#
loop_
_entity.id
_entity.type
_entity.pdbx_description
1 polymer ?
#
loop_
_entity_poly.entity_id
_entity_poly.type
_entity_poly.pdbx_seq_one_letter_code
_entity_poly.pdbx_strand_id
1 'polypeptide(L)'
;MNFKKLFDKKIEVVNIGLDSFKDDLEKQGEKVVNVEWTPPANIDENILKILQKNKTIIEAANEKVLEIILNGKPYLVGLDIARNVIPGMKENLLLHSGPPITWDRVSGPMKGAMIGAI
;
A
#
# COMPACT_ATOMS: atom_id res chain seq x y z
N MET A 1 10.59 -13.64 -28.14
CA MET A 1 10.10 -14.91 -27.57
C MET A 1 8.68 -15.12 -28.08
N ASN A 2 8.39 -16.23 -28.77
CA ASN A 2 7.07 -16.44 -29.37
C ASN A 2 6.17 -17.16 -28.36
N PHE A 3 5.26 -16.43 -27.71
CA PHE A 3 4.41 -16.92 -26.60
C PHE A 3 3.65 -18.21 -26.92
N LYS A 4 3.33 -18.48 -28.19
CA LYS A 4 2.60 -19.69 -28.60
C LYS A 4 3.34 -21.00 -28.28
N LYS A 5 4.67 -21.01 -28.36
CA LYS A 5 5.47 -22.22 -28.10
C LYS A 5 5.49 -22.65 -26.63
N LEU A 6 5.01 -21.81 -25.71
CA LEU A 6 4.93 -22.11 -24.29
C LEU A 6 3.79 -23.10 -23.99
N PHE A 7 2.67 -22.98 -24.70
CA PHE A 7 1.47 -23.80 -24.49
C PHE A 7 1.53 -25.17 -25.16
N ASP A 8 2.50 -25.39 -26.06
CA ASP A 8 2.72 -26.67 -26.74
C ASP A 8 3.57 -27.65 -25.90
N LYS A 9 3.91 -27.30 -24.66
CA LYS A 9 4.78 -28.08 -23.77
C LYS A 9 4.14 -28.25 -22.40
N LYS A 10 4.49 -29.36 -21.73
CA LYS A 10 4.14 -29.57 -20.32
C LYS A 10 4.71 -28.42 -19.47
N ILE A 11 3.86 -27.80 -18.67
CA ILE A 11 4.23 -26.65 -17.84
C ILE A 11 4.74 -27.17 -16.49
N GLU A 12 5.91 -26.69 -16.07
CA GLU A 12 6.39 -26.89 -14.70
C GLU A 12 6.32 -25.54 -13.99
N VAL A 13 5.59 -25.48 -12.88
CA VAL A 13 5.30 -24.22 -12.19
C VAL A 13 6.14 -24.11 -10.92
N VAL A 14 6.72 -22.93 -10.70
CA VAL A 14 7.34 -22.55 -9.42
C VAL A 14 6.43 -21.49 -8.79
N ASN A 15 5.74 -21.85 -7.70
CA ASN A 15 4.90 -20.93 -6.94
C ASN A 15 5.75 -20.16 -5.93
N ILE A 16 5.51 -18.85 -5.82
CA ILE A 16 6.11 -17.96 -4.83
C ILE A 16 4.97 -17.09 -4.29
N GLY A 17 4.70 -17.17 -2.99
CA GLY A 17 3.65 -16.38 -2.34
C GLY A 17 2.55 -17.25 -1.73
N LEU A 18 1.30 -17.02 -2.12
CA LEU A 18 0.15 -17.69 -1.49
C LEU A 18 0.10 -19.18 -1.85
N ASP A 19 -0.08 -20.02 -0.83
CA ASP A 19 -0.20 -21.47 -1.00
C ASP A 19 -1.44 -21.87 -1.83
N SER A 20 -2.50 -21.06 -1.81
CA SER A 20 -3.71 -21.31 -2.58
C SER A 20 -3.47 -21.47 -4.09
N PHE A 21 -2.49 -20.75 -4.65
CA PHE A 21 -2.14 -20.88 -6.07
C PHE A 21 -1.47 -22.21 -6.40
N LYS A 22 -0.67 -22.73 -5.48
CA LYS A 22 -0.08 -24.07 -5.61
C LYS A 22 -1.17 -25.13 -5.54
N ASP A 23 -2.07 -25.03 -4.57
CA ASP A 23 -3.17 -25.99 -4.38
C ASP A 23 -4.09 -26.07 -5.60
N ASP A 24 -4.43 -24.92 -6.19
CA ASP A 24 -5.33 -24.86 -7.35
C ASP A 24 -4.70 -25.45 -8.61
N LEU A 25 -3.39 -25.36 -8.77
CA LEU A 25 -2.65 -25.96 -9.87
C LEU A 25 -2.42 -27.46 -9.68
N GLU A 26 -2.14 -27.91 -8.46
CA GLU A 26 -2.04 -29.34 -8.13
C GLU A 26 -3.37 -30.07 -8.39
N LYS A 27 -4.51 -29.43 -8.05
CA LYS A 27 -5.85 -29.95 -8.37
C LYS A 27 -6.11 -30.11 -9.87
N GLN A 28 -5.46 -29.28 -10.69
CA GLN A 28 -5.55 -29.36 -12.16
C GLN A 28 -4.60 -30.41 -12.75
N GLY A 29 -3.83 -31.13 -11.91
CA GLY A 29 -2.90 -32.17 -12.34
C GLY A 29 -1.54 -31.64 -12.80
N GLU A 30 -1.25 -30.35 -12.57
CA GLU A 30 0.02 -29.74 -12.93
C GLU A 30 1.08 -29.97 -11.86
N LYS A 31 2.35 -30.04 -12.29
CA LYS A 31 3.49 -30.19 -11.38
C LYS A 31 3.92 -28.82 -10.88
N VAL A 32 3.79 -28.61 -9.58
CA VAL A 32 4.13 -27.34 -8.92
C VAL A 32 5.19 -27.55 -7.84
N VAL A 33 6.21 -26.69 -7.81
CA VAL A 33 7.15 -26.56 -6.70
C VAL A 33 6.82 -25.27 -5.95
N ASN A 34 6.46 -25.37 -4.68
CA ASN A 34 6.26 -24.20 -3.83
C ASN A 34 7.60 -23.74 -3.26
N VAL A 35 7.88 -22.45 -3.37
CA VAL A 35 9.04 -21.83 -2.73
C VAL A 35 8.52 -21.10 -1.51
N GLU A 36 8.95 -21.54 -0.32
CA GLU A 36 8.78 -20.81 0.93
C GLU A 36 9.69 -19.58 0.92
N TRP A 37 9.26 -18.56 0.18
CA TRP A 37 9.98 -17.31 0.06
C TRP A 37 9.39 -16.28 1.02
N THR A 38 10.29 -15.60 1.73
CA THR A 38 9.96 -14.40 2.50
C THR A 38 10.96 -13.30 2.12
N PRO A 39 10.58 -12.02 2.19
CA PRO A 39 11.53 -10.93 2.00
C PRO A 39 12.69 -11.12 2.99
N PRO A 40 13.96 -10.95 2.56
CA PRO A 40 15.10 -11.10 3.46
C PRO A 40 14.97 -10.11 4.61
N ALA A 41 14.63 -10.63 5.77
CA ALA A 41 14.44 -9.86 6.99
C ALA A 41 15.79 -9.76 7.70
N ASN A 42 16.68 -8.89 7.21
CA ASN A 42 17.86 -8.51 7.98
C ASN A 42 17.43 -7.51 9.06
N ILE A 43 16.70 -8.01 10.06
CA ILE A 43 16.17 -7.22 11.16
C ILE A 43 17.31 -7.02 12.16
N ASP A 44 17.67 -5.77 12.38
CA ASP A 44 18.60 -5.38 13.44
C ASP A 44 18.04 -5.88 14.80
N GLU A 45 18.82 -6.71 15.51
CA GLU A 45 18.42 -7.25 16.81
C GLU A 45 18.04 -6.17 17.83
N ASN A 46 18.64 -4.99 17.73
CA ASN A 46 18.32 -3.87 18.62
C ASN A 46 16.88 -3.39 18.40
N ILE A 47 16.43 -3.36 17.14
CA ILE A 47 15.04 -3.01 16.81
C ILE A 47 14.11 -4.06 17.39
N LEU A 48 14.43 -5.35 17.26
CA LEU A 48 13.61 -6.43 17.83
C LEU A 48 13.47 -6.30 19.34
N LYS A 49 14.57 -6.00 20.05
CA LYS A 49 14.57 -5.77 21.51
C LYS A 49 13.71 -4.57 21.89
N ILE A 50 13.78 -3.46 21.13
CA ILE A 50 12.93 -2.27 21.37
C ILE A 50 11.46 -2.62 21.16
N LEU A 51 11.11 -3.32 20.07
CA LEU A 51 9.73 -3.72 19.79
C LEU A 51 9.19 -4.67 20.87
N GLN A 52 9.97 -5.66 21.29
CA GLN A 52 9.60 -6.58 22.37
C GLN A 52 9.40 -5.86 23.70
N LYS A 53 10.32 -4.94 24.05
CA LYS A 53 10.22 -4.14 25.27
C LYS A 53 8.95 -3.27 25.31
N ASN A 54 8.52 -2.75 24.16
CA ASN A 54 7.37 -1.85 24.06
C ASN A 54 6.08 -2.55 23.59
N LYS A 55 6.08 -3.88 23.46
CA LYS A 55 5.00 -4.66 22.86
C LYS A 55 3.63 -4.31 23.43
N THR A 56 3.47 -4.31 24.75
CA THR A 56 2.19 -4.01 25.42
C THR A 56 1.67 -2.59 25.12
N ILE A 57 2.57 -1.60 25.06
CA ILE A 57 2.18 -0.21 24.76
C ILE A 57 1.77 -0.09 23.30
N ILE A 58 2.50 -0.75 22.38
CA ILE A 58 2.18 -0.79 20.95
C ILE A 58 0.83 -1.48 20.72
N GLU A 59 0.58 -2.61 21.37
CA GLU A 59 -0.68 -3.34 21.25
C GLU A 59 -1.87 -2.52 21.74
N ALA A 60 -1.75 -1.88 22.91
CA ALA A 60 -2.80 -1.00 23.43
C ALA A 60 -3.05 0.21 22.51
N ALA A 61 -1.99 0.80 21.96
CA ALA A 61 -2.11 1.90 21.00
C ALA A 61 -2.80 1.46 19.70
N ASN A 62 -2.41 0.30 19.16
CA ASN A 62 -3.00 -0.27 17.95
C ASN A 62 -4.48 -0.62 18.13
N GLU A 63 -4.83 -1.22 19.27
CA GLU A 63 -6.22 -1.51 19.62
C GLU A 63 -7.05 -0.23 19.65
N LYS A 64 -6.53 0.83 20.29
CA LYS A 64 -7.24 2.11 20.34
C LYS A 64 -7.42 2.76 18.96
N VAL A 65 -6.40 2.68 18.11
CA VAL A 65 -6.47 3.20 16.73
C VAL A 65 -7.51 2.43 15.91
N LEU A 66 -7.51 1.11 15.99
CA LEU A 66 -8.49 0.27 15.31
C LEU A 66 -9.90 0.57 15.79
N GLU A 67 -10.11 0.72 17.10
CA GLU A 67 -11.41 1.11 17.66
C GLU A 67 -11.92 2.42 17.04
N ILE A 68 -11.08 3.45 16.94
CA ILE A 68 -11.45 4.75 16.37
C ILE A 68 -11.80 4.62 14.88
N ILE A 69 -10.97 3.90 14.11
CA ILE A 69 -11.17 3.74 12.66
C ILE A 69 -12.44 2.92 12.38
N LEU A 70 -12.61 1.79 13.05
CA LEU A 70 -13.72 0.86 12.81
C LEU A 70 -15.07 1.42 13.28
N ASN A 71 -15.09 2.21 14.36
CA ASN A 71 -16.31 2.84 14.86
C ASN A 71 -16.63 4.19 14.17
N GLY A 72 -15.71 4.71 13.36
CA GLY A 72 -15.91 5.94 12.62
C GLY A 72 -17.08 5.86 11.64
N LYS A 73 -18.05 6.76 11.78
CA LYS A 73 -19.21 6.87 10.87
C LYS A 73 -19.23 8.26 10.22
N PRO A 74 -18.45 8.49 9.15
CA PRO A 74 -18.43 9.78 8.47
C PRO A 74 -19.77 10.03 7.74
N TYR A 75 -20.26 11.26 7.82
CA TYR A 75 -21.45 11.73 7.11
C TYR A 75 -21.18 13.10 6.49
N LEU A 76 -21.85 13.39 5.36
CA LEU A 76 -21.77 14.69 4.71
C LEU A 76 -22.56 15.72 5.52
N VAL A 77 -21.89 16.77 5.99
CA VAL A 77 -22.51 17.84 6.80
C VAL A 77 -22.70 19.16 6.05
N GLY A 78 -22.07 19.31 4.87
CA GLY A 78 -22.13 20.54 4.10
C GLY A 78 -21.14 20.57 2.94
N LEU A 79 -21.16 21.69 2.21
CA LEU A 79 -20.27 21.99 1.09
C LEU A 79 -19.96 23.49 1.11
N ASP A 80 -18.70 23.85 0.99
CA ASP A 80 -18.25 25.24 0.93
C ASP A 80 -16.93 25.35 0.15
N ILE A 81 -16.52 26.58 -0.14
CA ILE A 81 -15.23 26.91 -0.73
C ILE A 81 -14.12 26.55 0.26
N ALA A 82 -13.07 25.88 -0.22
CA ALA A 82 -11.94 25.41 0.59
C ALA A 82 -11.35 26.49 1.52
N ARG A 83 -11.24 27.74 1.04
CA ARG A 83 -10.75 28.90 1.82
C ARG A 83 -11.56 29.18 3.10
N ASN A 84 -12.85 28.86 3.11
CA ASN A 84 -13.74 29.14 4.22
C ASN A 84 -13.66 28.07 5.32
N VAL A 85 -13.36 26.82 4.96
CA VAL A 85 -13.55 25.65 5.84
C VAL A 85 -12.29 24.83 6.12
N ILE A 86 -11.21 24.97 5.33
CA ILE A 86 -9.95 24.26 5.56
C ILE A 86 -9.04 25.12 6.47
N PRO A 87 -8.64 24.63 7.66
CA PRO A 87 -7.74 25.37 8.55
C PRO A 87 -6.41 25.68 7.87
N GLY A 88 -5.99 26.96 7.93
CA GLY A 88 -4.72 27.42 7.38
C GLY A 88 -4.69 27.62 5.85
N MET A 89 -5.82 27.45 5.16
CA MET A 89 -5.92 27.72 3.72
C MET A 89 -5.68 29.19 3.40
N LYS A 90 -4.98 29.48 2.29
CA LYS A 90 -4.65 30.83 1.83
C LYS A 90 -5.06 31.03 0.38
N GLU A 91 -5.14 32.27 -0.07
CA GLU A 91 -5.53 32.63 -1.44
C GLU A 91 -4.58 32.05 -2.51
N ASN A 92 -3.29 32.02 -2.22
CA ASN A 92 -2.24 31.52 -3.11
C ASN A 92 -1.66 30.16 -2.67
N LEU A 93 -2.49 29.32 -2.03
CA LEU A 93 -2.10 27.98 -1.59
C LEU A 93 -2.85 26.92 -2.39
N LEU A 94 -2.10 26.05 -3.07
CA LEU A 94 -2.64 24.85 -3.70
C LEU A 94 -2.23 23.62 -2.89
N LEU A 95 -3.18 22.71 -2.69
CA LEU A 95 -2.93 21.40 -2.06
C LEU A 95 -2.78 20.33 -3.13
N HIS A 96 -1.94 19.32 -2.87
CA HIS A 96 -1.76 18.17 -3.74
C HIS A 96 -1.84 16.86 -2.96
N SER A 97 -1.97 15.75 -3.67
CA SER A 97 -1.98 14.42 -3.07
C SER A 97 -0.58 13.92 -2.75
N GLY A 98 -0.46 13.07 -1.73
CA GLY A 98 0.78 12.40 -1.37
C GLY A 98 1.66 13.19 -0.38
N PRO A 99 2.87 12.69 -0.12
CA PRO A 99 3.81 13.31 0.82
C PRO A 99 4.36 14.63 0.26
N PRO A 100 4.99 15.48 1.11
CA PRO A 100 5.61 16.72 0.67
C PRO A 100 6.58 16.52 -0.50
N ILE A 101 6.42 17.34 -1.55
CA ILE A 101 7.25 17.29 -2.75
C ILE A 101 7.49 18.70 -3.28
N THR A 102 8.70 18.95 -3.77
CA THR A 102 9.06 20.22 -4.41
C THR A 102 8.63 20.23 -5.86
N TRP A 103 8.35 21.42 -6.41
CA TRP A 103 7.84 21.59 -7.78
C TRP A 103 8.67 20.87 -8.85
N ASP A 104 10.00 20.94 -8.77
CA ASP A 104 10.92 20.31 -9.71
C ASP A 104 10.70 18.80 -9.80
N ARG A 105 10.33 18.15 -8.68
CA ARG A 105 10.11 16.70 -8.57
C ARG A 105 8.68 16.25 -8.86
N VAL A 106 7.74 17.20 -8.97
CA VAL A 106 6.34 16.88 -9.32
C VAL A 106 6.28 16.31 -10.74
N SER A 107 5.47 15.26 -10.92
CA SER A 107 5.25 14.64 -12.23
C SER A 107 4.56 15.61 -13.21
N GLY A 108 4.75 15.39 -14.51
CA GLY A 108 4.12 16.21 -15.55
C GLY A 108 2.60 16.40 -15.38
N PRO A 109 1.81 15.33 -15.14
CA PRO A 109 0.37 15.45 -14.94
C PRO A 109 -0.03 16.35 -13.75
N MET A 110 0.66 16.21 -12.62
CA MET A 110 0.34 17.01 -11.42
C MET A 110 0.76 18.48 -11.63
N LYS A 111 1.85 18.76 -12.35
CA LYS A 111 2.20 20.13 -12.78
C LYS A 111 1.10 20.73 -13.66
N GLY A 112 0.60 19.96 -14.64
CA GLY A 112 -0.50 20.39 -15.50
C GLY A 112 -1.76 20.74 -14.71
N ALA A 113 -2.14 19.92 -13.72
CA ALA A 113 -3.27 20.21 -12.85
C ALA A 113 -3.09 21.50 -12.02
N MET A 114 -1.89 21.72 -11.47
CA MET A 114 -1.58 22.94 -10.72
C MET A 114 -1.61 24.19 -11.60
N ILE A 115 -1.09 24.10 -12.83
CA ILE A 115 -1.14 25.22 -13.80
C ILE A 115 -2.59 25.52 -14.18
N GLY A 116 -3.43 24.51 -14.42
CA GLY A 116 -4.84 24.71 -14.75
C GLY A 116 -5.71 25.18 -13.60
N ALA A 117 -5.22 25.11 -12.36
CA ALA A 117 -5.91 25.62 -11.18
C ALA A 117 -5.70 27.13 -10.95
N ILE A 118 -4.76 27.75 -11.67
CA ILE A 118 -4.41 29.17 -11.62
C ILE A 118 -4.92 29.86 -12.88
#